data_AF-A0A3D6CKU7-F1
#
_entry.id   AF-A0A3D6CKU7-F1
#
_cell.length_a   1.000
_cell.length_b   1.000
_cell.length_c   1.000
_cell.angle_alpha   90.00
_cell.angle_beta   90.00
_cell.angle_gamma   90.00
#
_symmetry.space_group_name_H-M   'P 1'
#
loop_
_entity.id
_entity.type
_entity.pdbx_description
1 polymer ?
#
loop_
_entity_poly.entity_id
_entity_poly.type
_entity_poly.pdbx_seq_one_letter_code
_entity_poly.pdbx_strand_id
1 'polypeptide(L)' 'IKTIDATGKMILPSWCDSHTHIVYAGNREGEFVARIHGRSYKEIADNGGGILNSAK' A
#
# COMPACT_ATOMS: atom_id res chain seq x y z
N ILE A 1 -1.38 5.21 40.62
CA ILE A 1 -2.25 5.03 39.43
C ILE A 1 -2.41 6.40 38.78
N LYS A 2 -2.21 6.52 37.46
CA LYS A 2 -2.40 7.78 36.74
C LYS A 2 -3.81 7.80 36.15
N THR A 3 -4.59 8.83 36.46
CA THR A 3 -5.94 9.04 35.89
C THR A 3 -5.86 9.95 34.68
N ILE A 4 -6.62 9.64 33.62
CA ILE A 4 -6.75 10.47 32.41
C ILE A 4 -8.23 10.90 32.32
N ASP A 5 -8.48 12.21 32.25
CA ASP A 5 -9.82 12.77 32.04
C ASP A 5 -10.14 12.82 30.54
N ALA A 6 -11.22 12.14 30.15
CA ALA A 6 -11.73 12.08 28.78
C ALA A 6 -13.05 12.83 28.59
N THR A 7 -13.41 13.75 29.50
CA THR A 7 -14.65 14.53 29.44
C THR A 7 -14.77 15.26 28.09
N GLY A 8 -15.92 15.09 27.43
CA GLY A 8 -16.19 15.69 26.11
C GLY A 8 -15.41 15.07 24.95
N LYS A 9 -14.77 13.91 25.16
CA LYS A 9 -14.08 13.15 24.11
C LYS A 9 -14.84 11.88 23.75
N MET A 10 -14.47 11.30 22.62
CA MET A 10 -14.93 9.97 22.21
C MET A 10 -13.81 8.97 22.45
N ILE A 11 -14.16 7.81 23.01
CA ILE A 11 -13.26 6.68 23.17
C ILE A 11 -13.77 5.61 22.21
N LEU A 12 -12.88 5.13 21.36
CA LEU A 12 -13.14 4.09 20.40
C LEU A 12 -12.13 2.95 20.64
N PRO A 13 -12.47 1.70 20.31
CA PRO A 13 -11.48 0.63 20.23
C PRO A 13 -10.35 1.03 19.27
N SER A 14 -9.19 0.38 19.38
CA SER A 14 -8.14 0.55 18.39
C SER A 14 -8.59 0.05 17.01
N TRP A 15 -8.07 0.67 15.95
CA TRP A 15 -8.30 0.19 14.58
C TRP A 15 -7.59 -1.14 14.36
N CYS A 16 -8.24 -2.00 13.58
CA CYS A 16 -7.70 -3.27 13.14
C CYS A 16 -7.63 -3.23 11.61
N ASP A 17 -6.41 -3.28 11.07
CA ASP A 17 -6.19 -3.49 9.64
C ASP A 17 -6.16 -5.01 9.40
N SER A 18 -7.29 -5.55 8.93
CA SER A 18 -7.47 -6.98 8.73
C SER A 18 -6.78 -7.51 7.47
N HIS A 19 -6.34 -6.64 6.56
CA HIS A 19 -5.76 -7.06 5.30
C HIS A 19 -4.81 -6.00 4.75
N THR A 20 -3.51 -6.28 4.85
CA THR A 20 -2.47 -5.44 4.24
C THR A 20 -1.35 -6.29 3.65
N HIS A 21 -0.72 -5.76 2.61
CA HIS A 21 0.52 -6.27 2.04
C HIS A 21 1.66 -5.27 2.32
N ILE A 22 1.80 -4.89 3.59
CA ILE A 22 2.73 -3.82 4.01
C ILE A 22 4.21 -4.18 3.81
N VAL A 23 4.55 -5.47 3.82
CA VAL A 23 5.91 -5.96 3.58
C VAL A 23 6.06 -6.33 2.11
N TYR A 24 6.94 -5.61 1.41
CA TYR A 24 7.30 -5.86 0.01
C TYR A 24 8.73 -5.33 -0.26
N ALA A 25 9.40 -5.84 -1.29
CA ALA A 25 10.81 -5.52 -1.57
C ALA A 25 11.02 -4.28 -2.45
N GLY A 26 10.05 -3.97 -3.32
CA GLY A 26 10.15 -2.87 -4.29
C GLY A 26 8.79 -2.24 -4.61
N ASN A 27 8.82 -1.01 -5.11
CA ASN A 27 7.62 -0.25 -5.48
C ASN A 27 7.27 -0.45 -6.97
N ARG A 28 6.08 0.03 -7.37
CA ARG A 28 5.59 -0.06 -8.75
C ARG A 28 5.31 1.32 -9.38
N GLU A 29 5.97 2.36 -8.90
CA GLU A 29 5.74 3.73 -9.35
C GLU A 29 6.14 3.95 -10.82
N GLY A 30 7.23 3.31 -11.27
CA GLY A 30 7.66 3.35 -12.66
C GLY A 30 6.63 2.72 -13.62
N GLU A 31 5.96 1.64 -13.19
CA GLU A 31 4.87 1.04 -13.97
C GLU A 31 3.65 1.96 -14.05
N PHE A 32 3.35 2.68 -12.96
CA PHE A 32 2.28 3.67 -12.94
C PHE A 32 2.55 4.79 -13.96
N VAL A 33 3.77 5.33 -13.98
CA VAL A 33 4.20 6.34 -14.97
C VAL A 33 4.15 5.78 -16.39
N ALA A 34 4.59 4.54 -16.61
CA ALA A 34 4.54 3.91 -17.93
C ALA A 34 3.11 3.77 -18.48
N ARG A 35 2.13 3.45 -17.62
CA ARG A 35 0.71 3.40 -18.00
C ARG A 35 0.17 4.77 -18.40
N ILE A 36 0.57 5.82 -17.69
CA ILE A 36 0.21 7.21 -18.04
C ILE A 36 0.72 7.57 -19.45
N HIS A 37 1.93 7.09 -19.81
CA HIS A 37 2.50 7.26 -21.15
C HIS A 37 1.95 6.28 -22.20
N GLY A 38 0.88 5.54 -21.88
CA GLY A 38 0.17 4.69 -22.84
C GLY A 38 0.74 3.30 -23.03
N ARG A 39 1.73 2.85 -22.22
CA ARG A 39 2.20 1.47 -22.31
C ARG A 39 1.12 0.50 -21.84
N SER A 40 0.90 -0.53 -22.64
CA SER A 40 -0.01 -1.63 -22.31
C SER A 40 0.51 -2.46 -21.13
N TYR A 41 -0.40 -3.16 -20.47
CA TYR A 41 -0.05 -4.11 -19.41
C TYR A 41 0.96 -5.15 -19.90
N LYS A 42 0.80 -5.63 -21.13
CA LYS A 42 1.71 -6.60 -21.74
C LYS A 42 3.11 -6.04 -21.89
N GLU A 43 3.26 -4.83 -22.43
CA GLU A 43 4.58 -4.19 -22.56
C GLU A 43 5.26 -3.96 -21.21
N ILE A 44 4.50 -3.62 -20.17
CA ILE A 44 5.03 -3.46 -18.81
C ILE A 44 5.50 -4.80 -18.24
N ALA A 45 4.70 -5.86 -18.42
CA ALA A 45 5.05 -7.21 -17.98
C ALA A 45 6.28 -7.76 -18.75
N ASP A 46 6.33 -7.56 -20.07
CA ASP A 46 7.46 -7.96 -20.91
C ASP A 46 8.76 -7.23 -20.52
N ASN A 47 8.65 -6.04 -19.90
CA ASN A 47 9.77 -5.27 -19.33
C ASN A 47 10.04 -5.57 -17.84
N GLY A 48 9.51 -6.67 -17.30
CA GLY A 48 9.78 -7.12 -15.93
C GLY A 48 8.94 -6.45 -14.83
N GLY A 49 7.93 -5.66 -15.19
CA GLY A 49 6.94 -5.13 -14.25
C GLY A 49 5.91 -6.17 -13.80
N GLY A 50 4.87 -5.74 -13.10
CA GLY A 50 3.81 -6.61 -12.61
C GLY A 50 4.05 -7.06 -11.17
N ILE A 51 3.31 -8.09 -10.74
CA ILE A 51 3.42 -8.61 -9.36
C ILE A 51 4.82 -9.11 -9.02
N LEU A 52 5.55 -9.63 -10.01
CA LEU A 52 6.92 -10.10 -9.86
C LEU A 52 7.90 -8.98 -9.48
N ASN A 53 7.55 -7.72 -9.74
CA ASN A 53 8.37 -6.58 -9.34
C ASN A 53 8.23 -6.26 -7.84
N SER A 54 7.07 -6.53 -7.24
CA SER A 54 6.81 -6.27 -5.81
C SER A 54 6.93 -7.50 -4.90
N ALA A 55 6.91 -8.71 -5.47
CA ALA A 55 6.85 -9.98 -4.72
C ALA A 55 8.13 -10.85 -4.84
N LYS A 56 9.21 -10.33 -5.41
CA LYS A 56 10.52 -11.00 -5.45
C LYS A 56 11.33 -10.78 -4.18
#